data_AF-A0AAU8CJK0-F1
#
_entry.id   AF-A0AAU8CJK0-F1
#
_cell.length_a   1.000
_cell.length_b   1.000
_cell.length_c   1.000
_cell.angle_alpha   90.00
_cell.angle_beta   90.00
_cell.angle_gamma   90.00
#
_symmetry.space_group_name_H-M   'P 1'
#
loop_
_entity.id
_entity.type
_entity.pdbx_description
1 polymer ?
#
loop_
_entity_poly.entity_id
_entity_poly.type
_entity_poly.pdbx_seq_one_letter_code
_entity_poly.pdbx_strand_id
1 'polypeptide(L)' 'MAAAKNPLVRLYHIRDEIQGVTLTLADVDFDSYAASYSLKRTVERALHIISEAVKALPDDLLDRYPTPD' A
#
# COMPACT_ATOMS: atom_id res chain seq x y z
N MET A 1 11.31 -18.62 -0.81
CA MET A 1 10.20 -19.61 -0.92
C MET A 1 9.35 -19.54 0.35
N ALA A 2 8.03 -19.75 0.24
CA ALA A 2 6.98 -19.81 1.27
C ALA A 2 6.34 -18.51 1.83
N ALA A 3 6.88 -17.30 1.64
CA ALA A 3 6.18 -16.07 2.06
C ALA A 3 4.89 -15.78 1.25
N ALA A 4 4.77 -16.36 0.04
CA ALA A 4 3.62 -16.19 -0.85
C ALA A 4 2.33 -16.92 -0.41
N LYS A 5 2.30 -17.60 0.74
CA LYS A 5 1.15 -18.42 1.17
C LYS A 5 0.40 -17.93 2.41
N ASN A 6 0.93 -16.98 3.20
CA ASN A 6 0.24 -16.52 4.41
C ASN A 6 -0.43 -15.15 4.17
N PRO A 7 -1.78 -15.09 4.10
CA PRO A 7 -2.51 -13.84 3.90
C PRO A 7 -2.23 -12.79 4.99
N LEU A 8 -1.98 -13.20 6.24
CA LEU A 8 -1.66 -12.26 7.33
C LEU A 8 -0.34 -11.53 7.09
N VAL A 9 0.68 -12.23 6.57
CA VAL A 9 1.97 -11.60 6.24
C VAL A 9 1.80 -10.57 5.13
N ARG A 10 0.91 -10.85 4.15
CA ARG A 10 0.58 -9.89 3.09
C ARG A 10 -0.17 -8.67 3.63
N LEU A 11 -1.12 -8.87 4.54
CA LEU A 11 -1.83 -7.77 5.20
C LEU A 11 -0.88 -6.89 6.02
N TYR A 12 0.08 -7.48 6.74
CA TYR A 12 1.12 -6.72 7.44
C TYR A 12 1.99 -5.93 6.46
N HIS A 13 2.40 -6.54 5.34
CA HIS A 13 3.18 -5.83 4.33
C HIS A 13 2.40 -4.64 3.74
N ILE A 14 1.11 -4.80 3.42
CA ILE A 14 0.24 -3.70 2.96
C ILE A 14 0.19 -2.59 4.01
N ARG A 15 -0.04 -2.94 5.29
CA ARG A 15 -0.10 -1.98 6.39
C ARG A 15 1.22 -1.21 6.53
N ASP A 16 2.34 -1.91 6.47
CA ASP A 16 3.66 -1.32 6.66
C ASP A 16 3.99 -0.36 5.50
N GLU A 17 3.59 -0.67 4.26
CA GLU A 17 3.69 0.25 3.11
C GLU A 17 2.83 1.51 3.29
N ILE A 18 1.58 1.35 3.74
CA ILE A 18 0.68 2.48 4.05
C ILE A 18 1.28 3.37 5.15
N GLN A 19 1.80 2.76 6.21
CA GLN A 19 2.41 3.49 7.31
C GLN A 19 3.68 4.22 6.84
N GLY A 20 4.52 3.56 6.04
CA GLY A 20 5.74 4.14 5.50
C GLY A 20 5.47 5.37 4.63
N VAL A 21 4.51 5.29 3.71
CA VAL A 21 4.16 6.45 2.87
C VAL A 21 3.48 7.56 3.67
N THR A 22 2.65 7.22 4.66
CA THR A 22 2.00 8.21 5.53
C THR A 22 3.02 9.00 6.34
N LEU A 23 3.98 8.31 6.97
CA LEU A 23 5.04 8.96 7.74
C LEU A 23 5.98 9.78 6.86
N THR A 24 6.24 9.32 5.63
CA THR A 24 7.07 10.07 4.67
C THR A 24 6.44 11.40 4.26
N LEU A 25 5.11 11.48 4.24
CA LEU A 25 4.36 12.67 3.82
C LEU A 25 3.83 13.51 4.99
N ALA A 26 4.03 13.09 6.24
CA ALA A 26 3.35 13.67 7.40
C ALA A 26 3.50 15.20 7.53
N ASP A 27 4.69 15.72 7.20
CA ASP A 27 5.02 17.14 7.29
C ASP A 27 5.30 17.77 5.92
N VAL A 28 4.83 17.15 4.83
CA VAL A 28 5.04 17.63 3.47
C VAL A 28 3.76 18.27 2.94
N ASP A 29 3.82 19.57 2.64
CA ASP A 29 2.73 20.25 1.94
C ASP A 29 2.62 19.81 0.47
N PHE A 30 1.47 20.12 -0.13
CA PHE A 30 1.18 19.68 -1.50
C PHE A 30 2.16 20.27 -2.53
N ASP A 31 2.58 21.52 -2.38
CA ASP A 31 3.47 22.18 -3.34
C ASP A 31 4.87 21.54 -3.31
N SER A 32 5.39 21.26 -2.12
CA SER A 32 6.65 20.55 -1.89
C SER A 32 6.59 19.11 -2.42
N TYR A 33 5.46 18.44 -2.22
CA TYR A 33 5.21 17.12 -2.80
C TYR A 33 5.20 17.17 -4.33
N ALA A 34 4.45 18.09 -4.93
CA ALA A 34 4.27 18.20 -6.37
C ALA A 34 5.58 18.54 -7.10
N ALA A 35 6.42 19.38 -6.47
CA ALA A 35 7.74 19.74 -6.98
C ALA A 35 8.76 18.59 -6.88
N SER A 36 8.55 17.62 -5.99
CA SER A 36 9.50 16.54 -5.73
C SER A 36 9.20 15.27 -6.54
N TYR A 37 10.08 14.97 -7.51
CA TYR A 37 9.99 13.70 -8.26
C TYR A 37 10.13 12.48 -7.35
N SER A 38 11.02 12.52 -6.36
CA SER A 38 11.24 11.38 -5.47
C SER A 38 10.02 11.09 -4.60
N LEU A 39 9.35 12.12 -4.08
CA LEU A 39 8.13 11.94 -3.28
C LEU A 39 6.98 11.37 -4.10
N LYS A 40 6.76 11.90 -5.31
CA LYS A 40 5.78 11.34 -6.26
C LYS A 40 6.09 9.87 -6.55
N ARG A 41 7.35 9.56 -6.87
CA ARG A 41 7.77 8.19 -7.18
C ARG A 41 7.60 7.25 -6.00
N THR A 42 7.86 7.70 -4.77
CA THR A 42 7.64 6.93 -3.54
C THR A 42 6.17 6.59 -3.37
N VAL A 43 5.26 7.56 -3.53
CA VAL A 43 3.81 7.33 -3.45
C VAL A 43 3.35 6.35 -4.53
N GLU A 44 3.71 6.59 -5.78
CA GLU A 44 3.38 5.70 -6.90
C GLU A 44 3.88 4.27 -6.65
N ARG A 45 5.10 4.14 -6.10
CA ARG A 45 5.68 2.82 -5.82
C ARG A 45 4.93 2.12 -4.69
N ALA A 46 4.60 2.82 -3.61
CA ALA A 46 3.82 2.28 -2.50
C ALA A 46 2.45 1.80 -3.00
N LEU A 47 1.73 2.62 -3.80
CA LEU A 47 0.45 2.25 -4.41
C LEU A 47 0.56 1.00 -5.29
N HIS A 48 1.63 0.88 -6.08
CA HIS A 48 1.89 -0.31 -6.89
C HIS A 48 2.10 -1.54 -6.00
N ILE A 49 2.95 -1.46 -4.97
CA ILE A 49 3.22 -2.59 -4.05
C ILE A 49 1.94 -3.04 -3.37
N ILE A 50 1.15 -2.10 -2.85
CA ILE A 50 -0.13 -2.37 -2.19
C ILE A 50 -1.09 -3.06 -3.17
N SER A 51 -1.24 -2.53 -4.38
CA SER A 51 -2.12 -3.11 -5.40
C SER A 51 -1.76 -4.55 -5.74
N GLU A 52 -0.47 -4.85 -5.92
CA GLU A 52 0.00 -6.21 -6.18
C GLU A 52 -0.19 -7.14 -4.97
N ALA A 53 0.02 -6.63 -3.76
CA ALA A 53 -0.22 -7.41 -2.55
C ALA A 53 -1.71 -7.74 -2.35
N VAL A 54 -2.61 -6.81 -2.68
CA VAL A 54 -4.07 -6.99 -2.62
C VAL A 54 -4.54 -8.05 -3.62
N LYS A 55 -4.06 -8.02 -4.87
CA LYS A 55 -4.39 -9.03 -5.90
C LYS A 55 -4.04 -10.46 -5.49
N ALA A 56 -3.11 -10.59 -4.54
CA ALA A 56 -2.67 -11.88 -4.05
C ALA A 56 -3.41 -12.31 -2.77
N LEU A 57 -4.33 -11.51 -2.23
CA LEU A 57 -5.18 -11.92 -1.11
C LEU A 57 -6.24 -12.94 -1.58
N PRO A 58 -6.61 -13.91 -0.73
CA PRO A 58 -7.76 -14.78 -0.97
C PRO A 58 -9.07 -14.00 -1.15
N ASP A 59 -9.89 -14.41 -2.10
CA ASP A 59 -11.20 -13.79 -2.36
C ASP A 59 -12.12 -13.83 -1.14
N ASP A 60 -12.07 -14.92 -0.34
CA ASP A 60 -12.89 -15.08 0.87
C ASP A 60 -12.57 -14.05 1.98
N LEU A 61 -11.41 -13.39 1.91
CA LEU A 61 -11.06 -12.28 2.80
C LEU A 61 -11.60 -10.95 2.28
N LEU A 62 -11.62 -10.75 0.96
CA LEU A 62 -12.17 -9.55 0.31
C LEU A 62 -13.69 -9.54 0.39
N ASP A 63 -14.33 -10.71 0.22
CA ASP A 63 -15.78 -10.89 0.30
C ASP A 63 -16.36 -10.56 1.69
N ARG A 64 -15.54 -10.60 2.75
CA ARG A 64 -15.94 -10.19 4.11
C ARG A 64 -16.09 -8.67 4.25
N TYR A 65 -15.50 -7.90 3.34
CA TYR A 65 -15.48 -6.45 3.35
C TYR A 65 -15.72 -5.92 1.92
N PRO A 66 -16.92 -6.15 1.34
CA PRO A 66 -17.21 -5.67 0.01
C PRO A 66 -17.13 -4.15 -0.02
N THR A 67 -16.44 -3.61 -1.02
CA THR A 67 -16.39 -2.17 -1.26
C THR A 67 -17.83 -1.68 -1.51
N PRO A 68 -18.29 -0.60 -0.85
CA PRO A 68 -19.58 0.00 -1.20
C PRO A 68 -19.55 0.51 -2.65
N ASP A 69 -20.65 0.35 -3.37
CA ASP A 69 -20.86 0.91 -4.73
C ASP A 69 -20.64 2.43 -4.80
#